data_AF-A0A7C5KV80-F1
#
_entry.id   AF-A0A7C5KV80-F1
#
_cell.length_a   1.000
_cell.length_b   1.000
_cell.length_c   1.000
_cell.angle_alpha   90.00
_cell.angle_beta   90.00
_cell.angle_gamma   90.00
#
_symmetry.space_group_name_H-M   'P 1'
#
loop_
_entity.id
_entity.type
_entity.pdbx_description
1 polymer ?
#
loop_
_entity_poly.entity_id
_entity_poly.type
_entity_poly.pdbx_seq_one_letter_code
_entity_poly.pdbx_strand_id
1 'polypeptide(L)'
;MTEDPPIRLDEQGIPILETAVAGTEAEDAWLTDPEQVEPLLNEAQIGQLIDDLADDLRKLVSWKIETLIKEELGRLLQEASERGSEKLAGDIRTQLRLALPELLAGVVRAARKTD
;
A
#
# COMPACT_ATOMS: atom_id res chain seq x y z
N MET A 1 -24.13 -29.67 -30.45
CA MET A 1 -24.30 -28.34 -29.85
C MET A 1 -25.54 -28.44 -28.99
N THR A 2 -25.37 -28.65 -27.68
CA THR A 2 -26.47 -28.66 -26.70
C THR A 2 -26.53 -27.27 -26.12
N GLU A 3 -27.58 -26.52 -26.47
CA GLU A 3 -27.87 -25.22 -25.86
C GLU A 3 -28.43 -25.48 -24.46
N ASP A 4 -27.74 -25.00 -23.43
CA ASP A 4 -28.24 -25.07 -22.06
C ASP A 4 -29.48 -24.17 -21.90
N PRO A 5 -30.52 -24.63 -21.18
CA PRO A 5 -31.74 -23.84 -21.01
C PRO A 5 -31.47 -22.56 -20.20
N PRO A 6 -32.20 -21.46 -20.48
CA PRO A 6 -31.95 -20.17 -19.85
C PRO A 6 -32.25 -20.22 -18.34
N ILE A 7 -31.24 -19.91 -17.52
CA ILE A 7 -31.35 -19.79 -16.07
C ILE A 7 -32.33 -18.66 -15.74
N ARG A 8 -33.43 -18.97 -15.04
CA ARG A 8 -34.40 -17.97 -14.57
C ARG A 8 -33.91 -17.34 -13.27
N LEU A 9 -33.88 -16.02 -13.23
CA LEU A 9 -33.48 -15.23 -12.06
C LEU A 9 -34.73 -14.61 -11.40
N ASP A 10 -34.68 -14.41 -10.09
CA ASP A 10 -35.70 -13.65 -9.34
C ASP A 10 -35.51 -12.13 -9.47
N GLU A 11 -36.37 -11.35 -8.81
CA GLU A 11 -36.37 -9.89 -8.82
C GLU A 11 -35.08 -9.27 -8.24
N GLN A 12 -34.24 -10.06 -7.56
CA GLN A 12 -32.94 -9.65 -7.03
C GLN A 12 -31.76 -10.20 -7.85
N GLY A 13 -32.04 -10.91 -8.94
CA GLY A 13 -31.01 -11.46 -9.84
C GLY A 13 -30.44 -12.81 -9.37
N ILE A 14 -31.10 -13.51 -8.46
CA ILE A 14 -30.65 -14.82 -7.94
C ILE A 14 -31.28 -15.95 -8.77
N PRO A 15 -30.51 -16.99 -9.17
CA PRO A 15 -31.05 -18.15 -9.87
C PRO A 15 -32.12 -18.89 -9.08
N ILE A 16 -33.34 -18.95 -9.63
CA ILE A 16 -34.43 -19.72 -9.06
C ILE A 16 -34.20 -21.19 -9.42
N LEU A 17 -33.92 -22.01 -8.41
CA LEU A 17 -33.80 -23.46 -8.58
C LEU A 17 -35.22 -24.04 -8.80
N GLU A 18 -35.56 -24.38 -10.05
CA GLU A 18 -36.88 -24.94 -10.40
C GLU A 18 -37.13 -26.34 -9.81
N THR A 19 -36.08 -27.04 -9.35
CA THR A 19 -36.16 -28.37 -8.77
C THR A 19 -35.90 -28.30 -7.26
N ALA A 20 -36.96 -28.11 -6.47
CA ALA A 20 -36.90 -28.40 -5.05
C ALA A 20 -36.76 -29.93 -4.90
N VAL A 21 -35.55 -30.41 -4.61
CA VAL A 21 -35.32 -31.82 -4.31
C VAL A 21 -36.15 -32.16 -3.07
N ALA A 22 -37.19 -32.97 -3.26
CA ALA A 22 -38.05 -33.43 -2.18
C ALA A 22 -37.17 -34.14 -1.15
N GLY A 23 -37.07 -33.56 0.05
CA GLY A 23 -36.32 -34.10 1.17
C GLY A 23 -36.84 -35.48 1.51
N THR A 24 -36.12 -36.49 1.06
CA THR A 24 -36.23 -37.84 1.59
C THR A 24 -35.50 -37.82 2.93
N GLU A 25 -36.18 -38.32 3.98
CA GLU A 25 -35.65 -38.41 5.33
C GLU A 25 -34.27 -39.06 5.30
N ALA A 26 -33.23 -38.25 5.45
CA ALA A 26 -31.86 -38.70 5.49
C ALA A 26 -31.57 -39.22 6.90
N GLU A 27 -31.81 -40.52 7.11
CA GLU A 27 -31.01 -41.29 8.07
C GLU A 27 -29.54 -41.02 7.77
N ASP A 28 -28.80 -40.55 8.78
CA ASP A 28 -27.33 -40.39 8.91
C ASP A 28 -26.45 -40.91 7.76
N ALA A 29 -26.62 -40.38 6.56
CA ALA A 29 -25.73 -40.60 5.45
C ALA A 29 -24.72 -39.47 5.49
N TRP A 30 -23.53 -39.78 5.99
CA TRP A 30 -22.32 -38.99 5.76
C TRP A 30 -22.22 -38.68 4.26
N LEU A 31 -22.70 -37.50 3.86
CA LEU A 31 -22.76 -37.01 2.47
C LEU A 31 -21.39 -36.58 1.94
N THR A 32 -20.32 -37.17 2.46
CA THR A 32 -18.97 -36.97 1.96
C THR A 32 -18.29 -38.33 1.99
N ASP A 33 -18.12 -38.91 0.81
CA ASP A 33 -17.38 -40.14 0.58
C ASP A 33 -15.94 -39.95 1.14
N PRO A 34 -15.55 -40.65 2.23
CA PRO A 34 -14.25 -40.44 2.87
C PRO A 34 -13.07 -40.59 1.90
N GLU A 35 -13.20 -41.46 0.89
CA GLU A 35 -12.19 -41.66 -0.15
C GLU A 35 -12.04 -40.45 -1.09
N GLN A 36 -13.08 -39.61 -1.21
CA GLN A 36 -13.04 -38.36 -1.98
C GLN A 36 -12.60 -37.16 -1.13
N VAL A 37 -12.76 -37.24 0.19
CA VAL A 37 -12.33 -36.19 1.13
C VAL A 37 -10.86 -36.34 1.52
N GLU A 38 -10.35 -37.55 1.70
CA GLU A 38 -8.93 -37.80 1.98
C GLU A 38 -7.94 -37.10 1.02
N PRO A 39 -8.12 -37.13 -0.31
CA PRO A 39 -7.23 -36.41 -1.21
C PRO A 39 -7.38 -34.88 -1.14
N LEU A 40 -8.55 -34.37 -0.73
CA LEU A 40 -8.78 -32.94 -0.49
C LEU A 40 -8.19 -32.49 0.85
N LEU A 41 -8.25 -33.34 1.87
CA LEU A 41 -7.62 -33.21 3.19
C LEU A 41 -6.19 -33.78 3.19
N ASN A 42 -5.46 -33.64 2.09
CA ASN A 42 -4.03 -33.89 2.12
C ASN A 42 -3.40 -32.76 2.96
N GLU A 43 -3.42 -32.92 4.29
CA GLU A 43 -3.06 -31.90 5.29
C GLU A 43 -1.69 -31.27 5.01
N ALA A 44 -0.77 -32.04 4.41
CA ALA A 44 0.53 -31.56 3.97
C ALA A 44 0.43 -30.51 2.83
N GLN A 45 -0.45 -30.71 1.84
CA GLN A 45 -0.65 -29.76 0.75
C GLN A 45 -1.43 -28.52 1.19
N ILE A 46 -2.44 -28.69 2.07
CA ILE A 46 -3.16 -27.56 2.65
C ILE A 46 -2.23 -26.73 3.55
N GLY A 47 -1.44 -27.39 4.39
CA GLY A 47 -0.46 -26.72 5.26
C GLY A 47 0.53 -25.90 4.43
N GLN A 48 1.05 -26.47 3.35
CA GLN A 48 1.97 -25.77 2.46
C GLN A 48 1.32 -24.57 1.76
N LEU A 49 0.07 -24.69 1.30
CA LEU A 49 -0.69 -23.57 0.73
C LEU A 49 -0.93 -22.44 1.74
N ILE A 50 -1.20 -22.78 3.00
CA ILE A 50 -1.39 -21.80 4.07
C ILE A 50 -0.07 -21.08 4.38
N ASP A 51 1.04 -21.82 4.45
CA ASP A 51 2.37 -21.26 4.69
C ASP A 51 2.78 -20.32 3.54
N ASP A 52 2.58 -20.74 2.29
CA ASP A 52 2.85 -19.92 1.09
C ASP A 52 2.00 -18.64 1.10
N LEU A 53 0.71 -18.74 1.45
CA LEU A 53 -0.19 -17.59 1.55
C LEU A 53 0.24 -16.64 2.68
N ALA A 54 0.67 -17.17 3.82
CA ALA A 54 1.15 -16.38 4.94
C ALA A 54 2.44 -15.63 4.58
N ASP A 55 3.35 -16.27 3.86
CA ASP A 55 4.58 -15.63 3.40
C ASP A 55 4.31 -14.55 2.35
N ASP A 56 3.37 -14.77 1.42
CA ASP A 56 2.99 -13.77 0.43
C ASP A 56 2.27 -12.58 1.07
N LEU A 57 1.38 -12.81 2.03
CA LEU A 57 0.78 -11.76 2.85
C LEU A 57 1.84 -10.93 3.57
N ARG A 58 2.82 -11.60 4.19
CA ARG A 58 3.93 -10.94 4.89
C ARG A 58 4.78 -10.10 3.94
N LYS A 59 5.11 -10.60 2.75
CA LYS A 59 5.84 -9.85 1.72
C LYS A 59 5.05 -8.62 1.27
N LEU A 60 3.75 -8.76 1.01
CA LEU A 60 2.89 -7.65 0.59
C LEU A 60 2.78 -6.57 1.66
N VAL A 61 2.55 -6.96 2.92
CA VAL A 61 2.51 -6.03 4.05
C VAL A 61 3.85 -5.32 4.22
N SER A 62 4.96 -6.04 4.16
CA SER A 62 6.31 -5.47 4.24
C SER A 62 6.55 -4.44 3.13
N TRP A 63 6.22 -4.79 1.88
CA TRP A 63 6.36 -3.89 0.74
C TRP A 63 5.49 -2.64 0.86
N LYS A 64 4.23 -2.81 1.32
CA LYS A 64 3.32 -1.69 1.51
C LYS A 64 3.79 -0.74 2.61
N ILE A 65 4.26 -1.27 3.73
CA ILE A 65 4.86 -0.48 4.82
C ILE A 65 6.09 0.26 4.33
N GLU A 66 7.00 -0.43 3.63
CA GLU A 66 8.21 0.20 3.08
C GLU A 66 7.89 1.35 2.12
N THR A 67 6.89 1.16 1.26
CA THR A 67 6.44 2.19 0.32
C THR A 67 5.90 3.42 1.06
N LEU A 68 5.01 3.21 2.03
CA LEU A 68 4.45 4.30 2.83
C LEU A 68 5.53 5.07 3.61
N ILE A 69 6.51 4.36 4.18
CA ILE A 69 7.63 4.99 4.89
C ILE A 69 8.49 5.81 3.93
N LYS A 70 8.79 5.30 2.73
CA LYS A 70 9.57 6.03 1.72
C LYS A 70 8.87 7.29 1.25
N GLU A 71 7.57 7.22 0.99
CA GLU A 71 6.75 8.37 0.58
C GLU A 71 6.72 9.43 1.68
N GLU A 72 6.49 9.03 2.93
CA GLU A 72 6.42 9.95 4.06
C GLU A 72 7.79 10.57 4.39
N LEU A 73 8.88 9.79 4.34
CA LEU A 73 10.24 10.32 4.48
C LEU A 73 10.59 11.29 3.36
N GLY A 74 10.21 10.97 2.12
CA GLY A 74 10.40 11.87 0.98
C GLY A 74 9.67 13.20 1.18
N ARG A 75 8.40 13.15 1.61
CA ARG A 75 7.61 14.33 1.94
C ARG A 75 8.26 15.16 3.04
N LEU A 76 8.65 14.53 4.15
CA LEU A 76 9.27 15.21 5.29
C LEU A 76 10.62 15.83 4.94
N LEU A 77 11.45 15.14 4.15
CA LEU A 77 12.73 15.67 3.66
C LEU A 77 12.51 16.87 2.75
N GLN A 78 11.51 16.81 1.87
CA GLN A 78 11.20 17.93 0.98
C GLN A 78 10.66 19.14 1.77
N GLU A 79 9.73 18.94 2.70
CA GLU A 79 9.25 20.01 3.58
C GLU A 79 10.36 20.62 4.44
N ALA A 80 11.27 19.79 4.97
CA ALA A 80 12.41 20.26 5.74
C ALA A 80 13.41 21.04 4.86
N SER A 81 13.64 20.59 3.64
CA SER A 81 14.50 21.25 2.66
C SER A 81 13.93 22.61 2.24
N GLU A 82 12.64 22.68 1.93
CA GLU A 82 11.96 23.91 1.52
C GLU A 82 11.95 24.93 2.66
N ARG A 83 11.49 24.52 3.86
CA ARG A 83 11.49 25.40 5.05
C ARG A 83 12.90 25.80 5.48
N GLY A 84 13.86 24.88 5.40
CA GLY A 84 15.26 25.13 5.74
C GLY A 84 15.91 26.12 4.78
N SER A 85 15.68 25.96 3.47
CA SER A 85 16.18 26.85 2.42
C SER A 85 15.62 28.27 2.53
N GLU A 86 14.30 28.41 2.74
CA GLU A 86 13.67 29.72 2.90
C GLU A 86 14.17 30.44 4.14
N LYS A 87 14.27 29.74 5.27
CA LYS A 87 14.79 30.30 6.53
C LYS A 87 16.26 30.70 6.37
N LEU A 88 17.09 29.83 5.79
CA LEU A 88 18.51 30.09 5.56
C LEU A 88 18.72 31.29 4.62
N ALA A 89 17.94 31.39 3.55
CA ALA A 89 17.99 32.54 2.64
C ALA A 89 17.59 33.85 3.33
N GLY A 90 16.57 33.81 4.21
CA GLY A 90 16.17 34.92 5.05
C GLY A 90 17.27 35.37 6.03
N ASP A 91 17.92 34.41 6.68
CA ASP A 91 19.01 34.64 7.63
C ASP A 91 20.24 35.23 6.90
N ILE A 92 20.64 34.66 5.76
CA ILE A 92 21.73 35.19 4.92
C ILE A 92 21.43 36.62 4.48
N ARG A 93 20.21 36.91 4.00
CA ARG A 93 19.83 38.26 3.57
C ARG A 93 19.87 39.26 4.73
N THR A 94 19.46 38.84 5.93
CA THR A 94 19.51 39.66 7.14
C THR A 94 20.95 39.92 7.56
N GLN A 95 21.78 38.89 7.62
CA GLN A 95 23.21 39.01 7.95
C GLN A 95 23.95 39.87 6.93
N LEU A 96 23.70 39.69 5.63
CA LEU A 96 24.26 40.54 4.58
C LEU A 96 23.79 42.00 4.73
N ARG A 97 22.52 42.26 5.06
CA ARG A 97 22.02 43.63 5.30
C ARG A 97 22.67 44.28 6.52
N LEU A 98 22.87 43.53 7.60
CA LEU A 98 23.53 44.02 8.82
C LEU A 98 25.02 44.30 8.58
N ALA A 99 25.70 43.42 7.84
CA ALA A 99 27.12 43.56 7.52
C ALA A 99 27.41 44.52 6.35
N LEU A 100 26.41 44.85 5.51
CA LEU A 100 26.58 45.66 4.30
C LEU A 100 27.27 47.02 4.54
N PRO A 101 26.90 47.80 5.58
CA PRO A 101 27.52 49.10 5.84
C PRO A 101 29.02 48.98 6.16
N GLU A 102 29.40 47.97 6.95
CA GLU A 102 30.80 47.72 7.30
C GLU A 102 31.60 47.19 6.11
N LEU A 103 31.00 46.32 5.29
CA LEU A 103 31.59 45.83 4.05
C LEU A 103 31.84 46.99 3.06
N LEU A 104 30.87 47.88 2.87
CA LEU A 104 31.01 49.07 2.03
C LEU A 104 32.09 50.02 2.58
N ALA A 105 32.10 50.26 3.90
CA ALA A 105 33.13 51.06 4.54
C ALA A 105 34.54 50.43 4.42
N GLY A 106 34.62 49.10 4.40
CA GLY A 106 35.86 48.35 4.13
C GLY A 106 36.35 48.55 2.70
N VAL A 107 35.47 48.44 1.71
CA VAL A 107 35.78 48.65 0.29
C VAL A 107 36.25 50.09 0.03
N VAL A 108 35.56 51.08 0.57
CA VAL A 108 35.95 52.50 0.41
C VAL A 108 37.31 52.78 1.07
N ARG A 109 37.58 52.19 2.24
CA ARG A 109 38.88 52.34 2.92
C ARG A 109 40.01 51.63 2.17
N ALA A 110 39.74 50.48 1.57
CA ALA A 110 40.69 49.77 0.73
C ALA A 110 41.02 50.57 -0.54
N ALA A 111 39.99 51.10 -1.23
CA ALA A 111 40.17 51.93 -2.42
C ALA A 111 41.04 53.16 -2.14
N ARG A 112 40.84 53.83 -1.00
CA ARG A 112 41.65 54.98 -0.57
C ARG A 112 43.08 54.66 -0.13
N LYS A 113 43.43 53.38 0.10
CA LYS A 113 44.79 52.94 0.44
C LYS A 113 45.64 52.62 -0.79
N THR A 114 45.01 52.52 -1.95
CA THR A 114 45.64 52.21 -3.24
C THR A 114 45.94 53.45 -4.09
N ASP A 115 45.54 54.64 -3.63
CA ASP A 115 46.02 55.96 -4.09
C ASP A 115 47.12 56.47 -3.14
#